data_AF-A0A381VPQ8-F1
#
_entry.id   AF-A0A381VPQ8-F1
#
_cell.length_a   1.000
_cell.length_b   1.000
_cell.length_c   1.000
_cell.angle_alpha   90.00
_cell.angle_beta   90.00
_cell.angle_gamma   90.00
#
_symmetry.space_group_name_H-M   'P 1'
#
loop_
_entity.id
_entity.type
_entity.pdbx_description
1 polymer ?
#
loop_
_entity_poly.entity_id
_entity_poly.type
_entity_poly.pdbx_seq_one_letter_code
_entity_poly.pdbx_strand_id
1 'polypeptide(L)'
;MELTIETFRREIDAAMLSYDRHVVCVFKTPDDCLDAIERLMLKSIKAYENRADGMRHGIALDKEITIMLSQGEGAAPICGIYFNLHSPYSREDGGRNITKTETKAEANPPN
;
A
#
# COMPACT_ATOMS: atom_id res chain seq x y z
N MET A 1 0.86 -5.59 26.53
CA MET A 1 1.61 -6.29 25.46
C MET A 1 2.11 -5.20 24.54
N GLU A 2 3.42 -5.14 24.32
CA GLU A 2 3.99 -4.22 23.33
C GLU A 2 3.70 -4.78 21.94
N LEU A 3 3.01 -4.02 21.09
CA LEU A 3 2.72 -4.43 19.72
C LEU A 3 3.93 -4.12 18.85
N THR A 4 4.47 -5.14 18.20
CA THR A 4 5.59 -5.00 17.26
C THR A 4 5.18 -5.52 15.90
N ILE A 5 6.01 -5.29 14.88
CA ILE A 5 5.79 -5.83 13.54
C ILE A 5 5.72 -7.36 13.58
N GLU A 6 6.55 -7.99 14.42
CA GLU A 6 6.64 -9.45 14.54
C GLU A 6 5.32 -10.08 15.00
N THR A 7 4.51 -9.35 15.77
CA THR A 7 3.15 -9.78 16.16
C THR A 7 2.27 -10.12 14.95
N PHE A 8 2.52 -9.49 13.80
CA PHE A 8 1.73 -9.62 12.57
C PHE A 8 2.50 -10.30 11.43
N ARG A 9 3.59 -11.02 11.75
CA ARG A 9 4.45 -11.67 10.75
C ARG A 9 3.66 -12.58 9.81
N ARG A 10 2.69 -13.33 10.35
CA ARG A 10 1.82 -14.23 9.59
C ARG A 10 0.99 -13.48 8.54
N GLU A 11 0.42 -12.34 8.91
CA GLU A 11 -0.38 -11.51 8.00
C GLU A 11 0.50 -10.87 6.91
N ILE A 12 1.72 -10.45 7.28
CA ILE A 12 2.72 -9.93 6.33
C ILE A 12 3.13 -11.01 5.33
N ASP A 13 3.48 -12.21 5.81
CA ASP A 13 3.88 -13.32 4.94
C ASP A 13 2.73 -13.73 4.00
N ALA A 14 1.48 -13.75 4.48
CA ALA A 14 0.32 -14.02 3.66
C ALA A 14 0.08 -12.95 2.58
N ALA A 15 0.26 -11.67 2.92
CA ALA A 15 0.17 -10.58 1.95
C ALA A 15 1.25 -10.72 0.86
N MET A 16 2.50 -10.97 1.26
CA MET A 16 3.63 -11.14 0.35
C MET A 16 3.48 -12.36 -0.56
N LEU A 17 2.90 -13.47 -0.06
CA LEU A 17 2.59 -14.64 -0.90
C LEU A 17 1.59 -14.32 -2.03
N SER A 18 0.76 -13.31 -1.84
CA SER A 18 -0.25 -12.89 -2.82
C SER A 18 0.15 -11.68 -3.66
N TYR A 19 1.31 -11.07 -3.40
CA TYR A 19 1.78 -9.83 -4.03
C TYR A 19 1.69 -9.85 -5.56
N ASP A 20 2.19 -10.91 -6.20
CA ASP A 20 2.23 -11.03 -7.68
C ASP A 20 0.85 -11.05 -8.34
N ARG A 21 -0.21 -11.30 -7.55
CA ARG A 21 -1.60 -11.33 -8.03
C ARG A 21 -2.26 -9.96 -8.01
N HIS A 22 -1.59 -8.92 -7.53
CA HIS A 22 -2.17 -7.60 -7.30
C HIS A 22 -1.42 -6.50 -8.06
N VAL A 23 -2.13 -5.45 -8.44
CA VAL A 23 -1.61 -4.33 -9.26
C VAL A 23 -0.38 -3.63 -8.63
N VAL A 24 -0.21 -3.73 -7.31
CA VAL A 24 0.97 -3.22 -6.60
C VAL A 24 2.30 -3.70 -7.22
N CYS A 25 2.33 -4.91 -7.79
CA CYS A 25 3.54 -5.47 -8.41
C CYS A 25 4.02 -4.70 -9.65
N VAL A 26 3.15 -3.90 -10.25
CA VAL A 26 3.50 -3.00 -11.36
C VAL A 26 4.25 -1.76 -10.87
N PHE A 27 4.08 -1.40 -9.60
CA PHE A 27 4.57 -0.13 -9.03
C PHE A 27 5.66 -0.26 -7.99
N LYS A 28 5.72 -1.39 -7.28
CA LYS A 28 6.70 -1.67 -6.22
C LYS A 28 7.35 -3.00 -6.52
N THR A 29 8.67 -3.09 -6.37
CA THR A 29 9.35 -4.40 -6.31
C THR A 29 8.91 -5.17 -5.05
N PRO A 30 9.19 -6.48 -4.94
CA PRO A 30 8.88 -7.24 -3.73
C PRO A 30 9.50 -6.62 -2.47
N ASP A 31 10.75 -6.15 -2.55
CA ASP A 31 11.46 -5.51 -1.45
C ASP A 31 10.81 -4.16 -1.09
N ASP A 32 10.50 -3.32 -2.08
CA ASP A 32 9.79 -2.04 -1.83
C ASP A 32 8.40 -2.25 -1.23
N CYS A 33 7.72 -3.34 -1.60
CA CYS A 33 6.42 -3.71 -1.07
C CYS A 33 6.53 -4.12 0.40
N LEU A 34 7.54 -4.94 0.74
CA LEU A 34 7.79 -5.36 2.12
C LEU A 34 8.13 -4.14 3.00
N ASP A 35 9.05 -3.29 2.56
CA ASP A 35 9.42 -2.06 3.26
C ASP A 35 8.21 -1.14 3.47
N ALA A 36 7.33 -1.03 2.46
CA ALA A 36 6.10 -0.26 2.58
C ALA A 36 5.15 -0.86 3.63
N ILE A 37 4.97 -2.19 3.63
CA ILE A 37 4.15 -2.90 4.62
C ILE A 37 4.69 -2.69 6.03
N GLU A 38 5.99 -2.87 6.26
CA GLU A 38 6.61 -2.71 7.59
C GLU A 38 6.45 -1.27 8.11
N ARG A 39 6.69 -0.28 7.25
CA ARG A 39 6.51 1.14 7.60
C ARG A 39 5.06 1.48 7.90
N LEU A 40 4.11 0.97 7.11
CA LEU A 40 2.68 1.19 7.35
C LEU A 40 2.21 0.46 8.62
N MET A 41 2.75 -0.72 8.90
CA MET A 41 2.45 -1.49 10.10
C MET A 41 2.80 -0.70 11.37
N LEU A 42 4.02 -0.13 11.43
CA LEU A 42 4.44 0.73 12.54
C LEU A 42 3.49 1.91 12.75
N LYS A 43 3.05 2.55 11.67
CA LYS A 43 2.08 3.65 11.74
C LYS A 43 0.71 3.18 12.25
N SER A 44 0.24 2.03 11.78
CA SER A 44 -1.03 1.44 12.21
C SER A 44 -0.97 1.03 13.69
N ILE A 45 0.12 0.43 14.15
CA ILE A 45 0.34 0.10 15.57
C ILE A 45 0.27 1.37 16.42
N LYS A 46 1.05 2.39 16.04
CA LYS A 46 1.04 3.68 16.75
C LYS A 46 -0.36 4.30 16.76
N ALA A 47 -1.09 4.24 15.66
CA ALA A 47 -2.46 4.76 15.59
C ALA A 47 -3.43 3.96 16.49
N TYR A 48 -3.25 2.63 16.56
CA TYR A 48 -4.06 1.74 17.39
C TYR A 48 -3.84 1.99 18.89
N GLU A 49 -2.59 2.12 19.33
CA GLU A 49 -2.21 2.32 20.73
C GLU A 49 -2.59 3.70 21.29
N ASN A 50 -2.65 4.72 20.43
CA ASN A 50 -3.02 6.07 20.84
C ASN A 50 -4.54 6.29 20.99
N ARG A 51 -5.38 5.30 20.68
CA ARG A 51 -6.84 5.40 20.84
C ARG A 51 -7.31 4.78 22.14
N ALA A 52 -8.42 5.31 22.67
CA ALA A 52 -9.02 4.84 23.90
C ALA A 52 -9.55 3.40 23.78
N ASP A 53 -9.52 2.68 24.91
CA ASP A 53 -10.00 1.30 25.03
C ASP A 53 -11.48 1.19 24.62
N GLY A 54 -11.81 0.16 23.83
CA GLY A 54 -13.15 -0.03 23.24
C GLY A 54 -13.33 0.64 21.88
N MET A 55 -12.41 1.52 21.47
CA MET A 55 -12.39 2.17 20.14
C MET A 55 -11.03 2.03 19.45
N ARG A 56 -10.20 1.08 19.89
CA ARG A 56 -8.85 0.92 19.34
C ARG A 56 -8.93 0.45 17.89
N HIS A 57 -8.51 1.33 17.00
CA HIS A 57 -8.43 1.09 15.57
C HIS A 57 -7.25 1.88 15.00
N GLY A 58 -6.31 1.17 14.40
CA GLY A 58 -5.15 1.75 13.74
C GLY A 58 -5.28 1.60 12.25
N ILE A 59 -5.12 2.69 11.50
CA ILE A 59 -5.13 2.64 10.04
C ILE A 59 -3.98 3.47 9.49
N ALA A 60 -3.27 2.90 8.54
CA ALA A 60 -2.27 3.57 7.74
C ALA A 60 -2.38 3.08 6.31
N LEU A 61 -2.22 3.99 5.36
CA LEU A 61 -2.27 3.68 3.96
C LEU A 61 -1.23 4.49 3.19
N ASP A 62 -0.81 3.93 2.07
CA ASP A 62 -0.36 4.70 0.93
C ASP A 62 -1.32 4.47 -0.24
N LYS A 63 -0.86 4.75 -1.45
CA LYS A 63 -1.68 4.61 -2.63
C LYS A 63 -1.97 3.15 -2.98
N GLU A 64 -1.01 2.26 -2.79
CA GLU A 64 -1.07 0.88 -3.22
C GLU A 64 -1.49 -0.08 -2.09
N ILE A 65 -1.28 0.30 -0.83
CA ILE A 65 -1.42 -0.59 0.33
C ILE A 65 -2.19 0.12 1.44
N THR A 66 -3.14 -0.58 2.06
CA THR A 66 -3.84 -0.17 3.28
C THR A 66 -3.68 -1.22 4.37
N ILE A 67 -3.25 -0.82 5.57
CA ILE A 67 -3.15 -1.69 6.75
C ILE A 67 -4.11 -1.19 7.82
N MET A 68 -4.93 -2.11 8.33
CA MET A 68 -5.93 -1.86 9.37
C MET A 68 -5.74 -2.81 10.54
N LEU A 69 -5.61 -2.25 11.75
CA LEU A 69 -5.62 -2.95 13.02
C LEU A 69 -6.93 -2.62 13.74
N SER A 70 -7.67 -3.64 14.17
CA SER A 70 -8.93 -3.45 14.90
C SER A 70 -8.94 -4.26 16.18
N GLN A 71 -9.56 -3.70 17.21
CA GLN A 71 -9.74 -4.41 18.47
C GLN A 71 -10.59 -5.66 18.23
N GLY A 72 -10.07 -6.83 18.60
CA GLY A 72 -10.80 -8.09 18.59
C GLY A 72 -11.17 -8.52 20.01
N GLU A 73 -11.81 -9.68 20.13
CA GLU A 73 -12.12 -10.30 21.43
C GLU A 73 -10.88 -10.90 22.13
N GLY A 74 -9.80 -11.14 21.38
CA GLY A 74 -8.53 -11.67 21.88
C GLY A 74 -7.54 -10.61 22.37
N ALA A 75 -6.43 -11.07 22.93
CA ALA A 75 -5.36 -10.19 23.45
C ALA A 75 -4.59 -9.44 22.35
N ALA A 76 -4.50 -10.00 21.14
CA ALA A 76 -3.89 -9.37 19.98
C ALA A 76 -4.97 -8.77 19.06
N PRO A 77 -4.74 -7.57 18.48
CA PRO A 77 -5.68 -6.99 17.54
C PRO A 77 -5.75 -7.78 16.23
N ILE A 78 -6.87 -7.66 15.55
CA ILE A 78 -7.07 -8.24 14.21
C ILE A 78 -6.35 -7.33 13.22
N CYS A 79 -5.56 -7.92 12.31
CA CYS A 79 -4.83 -7.21 11.28
C CYS A 79 -5.34 -7.58 9.88
N GLY A 80 -5.64 -6.57 9.07
CA GLY A 80 -5.92 -6.71 7.65
C GLY A 80 -4.91 -5.90 6.82
N ILE A 81 -4.29 -6.55 5.83
CA ILE A 81 -3.41 -5.92 4.84
C ILE A 81 -4.10 -6.03 3.49
N TYR A 82 -4.40 -4.88 2.88
CA TYR A 82 -5.14 -4.78 1.63
C TYR A 82 -4.26 -4.15 0.56
N PHE A 83 -4.24 -4.74 -0.63
CA PHE A 83 -3.73 -4.09 -1.83
C PHE A 83 -4.84 -3.28 -2.48
N ASN A 84 -4.63 -1.97 -2.56
CA ASN A 84 -5.62 -1.03 -3.08
C ASN A 84 -5.83 -1.23 -4.57
N LEU A 85 -7.08 -1.47 -4.97
CA LEU A 85 -7.45 -1.55 -6.38
C LEU A 85 -7.46 -0.15 -6.99
N HIS A 86 -6.57 0.08 -7.93
CA HIS A 86 -6.60 1.27 -8.78
C HIS A 86 -6.08 0.91 -10.18
N SER A 87 -6.53 1.65 -11.18
CA SER A 87 -6.14 1.39 -12.57
C SER A 87 -4.76 1.99 -12.84
N PRO A 88 -3.77 1.20 -13.30
CA PRO A 88 -2.48 1.74 -13.68
C PRO A 88 -2.55 2.62 -14.94
N TYR A 89 -3.69 2.58 -15.65
CA TYR A 89 -3.93 3.33 -16.87
C TYR A 89 -4.70 4.65 -16.63
N SER A 90 -5.11 4.94 -15.39
CA SER A 90 -5.73 6.23 -15.08
C SER A 90 -4.68 7.35 -15.12
N ARG A 91 -5.03 8.48 -15.74
CA ARG A 91 -4.14 9.65 -15.86
C ARG A 91 -3.81 10.27 -14.51
N GLU A 92 -4.71 10.13 -13.55
CA GLU A 92 -4.56 10.64 -12.18
C GLU A 92 -3.63 9.73 -11.36
N ASP A 93 -3.57 8.43 -11.70
CA ASP A 93 -2.93 7.43 -10.86
C ASP A 93 -1.64 6.78 -11.40
N GLY A 94 -1.38 6.79 -12.69
CA GLY A 94 -0.25 6.01 -13.24
C GLY A 94 0.25 6.46 -14.59
N GLY A 95 -0.37 7.46 -15.19
CA GLY A 95 0.06 8.05 -16.46
C GLY A 95 1.39 8.83 -16.40
N ARG A 96 2.29 8.57 -15.44
CA ARG A 96 3.58 9.27 -15.32
C ARG A 96 4.59 8.87 -16.41
N ASN A 97 4.38 7.76 -17.11
CA ASN A 97 5.34 7.24 -18.10
C ASN A 97 4.85 7.19 -19.56
N ILE A 98 3.63 7.68 -19.86
CA ILE A 98 3.25 7.96 -21.25
C ILE A 98 3.65 9.40 -21.58
N THR A 99 4.95 9.62 -21.77
CA THR A 99 5.44 10.83 -22.41
C THR A 99 4.77 10.87 -23.78
N LYS A 100 3.90 11.85 -23.98
CA LYS A 100 3.30 12.15 -25.29
C LYS A 100 4.49 12.25 -26.26
N THR A 101 4.66 11.29 -27.17
CA THR A 101 5.62 11.44 -28.26
C THR A 101 5.21 12.71 -28.98
N GLU A 102 5.99 13.77 -28.84
CA GLU A 102 5.77 15.00 -29.56
C GLU A 102 5.86 14.67 -31.04
N THR A 103 4.72 14.62 -31.72
CA THR A 103 4.67 14.60 -33.17
C THR A 103 5.20 15.95 -33.62
N LYS A 104 6.52 16.02 -33.81
CA LYS A 104 7.17 17.16 -34.47
C LYS A 104 6.67 17.17 -35.90
N ALA A 105 5.61 17.92 -36.16
CA ALA A 105 5.14 18.17 -37.51
C ALA A 105 6.27 18.87 -38.26
N GLU A 106 6.90 18.16 -39.19
CA GLU A 106 7.77 18.77 -40.19
C GLU A 106 6.93 19.77 -40.99
N ALA A 107 7.15 21.06 -40.72
CA ALA A 107 6.70 22.12 -41.60
C ALA A 107 7.57 22.05 -42.86
N ASN A 108 7.00 21.55 -43.96
CA ASN A 108 7.62 21.65 -45.28
C ASN A 108 7.88 23.13 -45.62
N PRO A 109 9.03 23.48 -46.21
CA PRO A 109 9.31 24.84 -46.64
C PRO A 109 8.46 25.22 -47.86
N PRO A 110 8.05 26.49 -48.00
CA PRO A 110 7.39 26.97 -49.20
C PRO A 110 8.40 27.07 -50.35
N ASN A 111 7.92 26.67 -51.54
CA ASN A 111 8.60 26.81 -52.83
C ASN A 111 8.68 28.28 -53.26
#